data_AF-A0A950BEP4-F1
#
_entry.id   AF-A0A950BEP4-F1
#
_cell.length_a   1.000
_cell.length_b   1.000
_cell.length_c   1.000
_cell.angle_alpha   90.00
_cell.angle_beta   90.00
_cell.angle_gamma   90.00
#
_symmetry.space_group_name_H-M   'P 1'
#
loop_
_entity.id
_entity.type
_entity.pdbx_description
1 polymer ?
#
loop_
_entity_poly.entity_id
_entity_poly.type
_entity_poly.pdbx_seq_one_letter_code
_entity_poly.pdbx_strand_id
1 'polypeptide(L)' 'MKTTLTPESQLGPLRDDGMRYYDSALDTVGATPLVRMRRVVDATCLVLAKVEFFNPGGSVKDRPALAMVADA' A
#
# COMPACT_ATOMS: atom_id res chain seq x y z
N MET A 1 -10.18 17.11 -11.27
CA MET A 1 -8.74 17.38 -11.38
C MET A 1 -8.04 16.37 -10.48
N LYS A 2 -7.55 15.23 -11.00
CA LYS A 2 -6.89 14.22 -10.15
C LYS A 2 -5.47 14.70 -9.91
N THR A 3 -5.21 15.19 -8.70
CA THR A 3 -3.86 15.55 -8.23
C THR A 3 -3.01 14.29 -8.28
N THR A 4 -1.99 14.27 -9.15
CA THR A 4 -1.01 13.19 -9.18
C THR A 4 -0.21 13.24 -7.88
N LEU A 5 -0.62 12.45 -6.88
CA LEU A 5 0.14 12.27 -5.65
C LEU A 5 1.47 11.59 -6.00
N THR A 6 2.57 12.26 -5.69
CA THR A 6 3.91 11.67 -5.76
C THR A 6 3.99 10.49 -4.77
N PRO A 7 4.70 9.38 -5.07
CA PRO A 7 4.79 8.23 -4.17
C PRO A 7 5.25 8.58 -2.75
N GLU A 8 6.09 9.61 -2.61
CA GLU A 8 6.61 10.12 -1.35
C GLU A 8 5.58 10.83 -0.48
N SER A 9 4.53 11.42 -1.09
CA SER A 9 3.47 12.10 -0.36
C SER A 9 2.49 11.13 0.32
N GLN A 10 2.67 9.82 0.13
CA GLN A 10 1.89 8.76 0.78
C GLN A 10 2.65 8.11 1.95
N LEU A 11 3.86 8.59 2.27
CA LEU A 11 4.72 8.03 3.31
C LEU A 11 4.77 8.96 4.52
N GLY A 12 4.82 8.39 5.72
CA GLY A 12 4.90 9.14 6.98
C GLY A 12 6.18 9.97 7.11
N PRO A 13 6.22 10.96 8.01
CA PRO A 13 7.39 11.83 8.21
C PRO A 13 8.68 11.02 8.39
N LEU A 14 9.75 11.45 7.69
CA LEU A 14 11.08 10.88 7.81
C LEU A 14 11.76 11.51 9.03
N ARG A 15 12.23 10.68 9.97
CA ARG A 15 13.09 11.09 11.08
C ARG A 15 14.52 11.27 10.61
N ASP A 16 15.32 11.96 11.43
CA ASP A 16 16.75 12.18 11.18
C ASP A 16 17.56 10.88 11.09
N ASP A 17 17.06 9.78 11.69
CA ASP A 17 17.64 8.44 11.62
C ASP A 17 17.22 7.63 10.38
N GLY A 18 16.44 8.23 9.48
CA GLY A 18 15.93 7.60 8.26
C GLY A 18 14.70 6.70 8.47
N MET A 19 14.19 6.57 9.70
CA MET A 19 12.94 5.85 9.97
C MET A 19 11.71 6.73 9.76
N ARG A 20 10.63 6.13 9.27
CA ARG A 20 9.32 6.79 9.18
C ARG A 20 8.45 6.39 10.36
N TYR A 21 7.67 7.33 10.88
CA TYR A 21 6.58 7.05 11.83
C TYR A 21 5.24 7.51 11.24
N TYR A 22 4.16 6.95 11.78
CA TYR A 22 2.79 7.23 11.37
C TYR A 22 1.97 7.48 12.64
N ASP A 23 0.97 8.36 12.56
CA ASP A 23 0.15 8.73 13.72
C ASP A 23 -0.94 7.68 13.99
N SER A 24 -1.35 6.95 12.94
CA SER A 24 -2.32 5.87 13.02
C SER A 24 -1.92 4.67 12.16
N ALA A 25 -2.36 3.48 12.56
CA ALA A 25 -2.32 2.31 11.69
C ALA A 25 -3.08 2.55 10.37
N LEU A 26 -4.13 3.39 10.40
CA LEU A 26 -4.91 3.76 9.21
C LEU A 26 -4.05 4.48 8.16
N ASP A 27 -3.04 5.24 8.58
CA ASP A 27 -2.12 5.94 7.68
C ASP A 27 -1.19 4.97 6.91
N THR A 28 -1.13 3.71 7.35
CA THR A 28 -0.35 2.65 6.70
C THR A 28 -1.18 1.78 5.76
N VAL A 29 -2.47 2.05 5.60
CA VAL A 29 -3.34 1.32 4.64
C VAL A 29 -2.95 1.68 3.21
N GLY A 30 -2.66 0.65 2.40
CA GLY A 30 -2.20 0.81 1.03
C GLY A 30 -0.70 0.61 0.89
N ALA A 31 -0.09 1.26 -0.12
CA ALA A 31 1.34 1.14 -0.46
C ALA A 31 1.94 -0.30 -0.52
N THR A 32 1.08 -1.32 -0.65
CA THR A 32 1.48 -2.74 -0.61
C THR A 32 2.40 -3.10 -1.79
N PRO A 33 3.32 -4.06 -1.65
CA PRO A 33 4.31 -4.31 -2.68
C PRO A 33 3.70 -4.98 -3.93
N LEU A 34 4.31 -4.70 -5.09
CA LEU A 34 4.17 -5.50 -6.30
C LEU A 34 5.35 -6.47 -6.39
N VAL A 35 5.06 -7.77 -6.37
CA VAL A 35 6.07 -8.83 -6.36
C VAL A 35 6.01 -9.61 -7.66
N ARG A 36 7.15 -9.78 -8.34
CA ARG A 36 7.23 -10.55 -9.59
C ARG A 36 7.02 -12.04 -9.33
N MET A 37 6.09 -12.64 -10.06
CA MET A 37 5.81 -14.08 -10.00
C MET A 37 6.79 -14.83 -10.90
N ARG A 38 7.72 -15.60 -10.31
CA ARG A 38 8.82 -16.26 -11.04
C ARG A 38 8.65 -17.77 -11.24
N ARG A 39 7.98 -18.47 -10.32
CA ARG A 39 7.98 -19.95 -10.26
C ARG A 39 6.65 -20.62 -10.61
N VAL A 40 5.54 -19.92 -10.45
CA VAL A 40 4.19 -20.50 -10.55
C VAL A 40 3.41 -20.02 -11.78
N VAL A 41 4.04 -19.20 -12.62
CA VAL A 41 3.46 -18.65 -13.83
C VAL A 41 4.44 -18.89 -14.97
N ASP A 42 4.01 -19.62 -15.98
CA ASP A 42 4.70 -19.74 -17.27
C ASP A 42 3.98 -18.85 -18.28
N ALA A 43 4.44 -17.60 -18.37
CA ALA A 43 3.86 -16.60 -19.25
C ALA A 43 4.97 -15.79 -19.92
N THR A 44 4.75 -15.43 -21.19
CA THR A 44 5.67 -14.57 -21.96
C THR A 44 5.61 -13.10 -21.53
N CYS A 45 4.65 -12.73 -20.70
CA CYS A 45 4.44 -11.37 -20.20
C CYS A 45 4.87 -11.20 -18.74
N LEU A 46 5.04 -9.94 -18.31
CA LEU A 46 5.33 -9.61 -16.92
C LEU A 46 4.09 -9.84 -16.04
N VAL A 47 4.19 -10.80 -15.11
CA VAL A 47 3.14 -11.04 -14.10
C VAL A 47 3.62 -10.61 -12.71
N LEU A 48 2.84 -9.73 -12.08
CA LEU A 48 3.10 -9.17 -10.76
C LEU A 48 1.92 -9.49 -9.83
N ALA A 49 2.21 -9.92 -8.61
CA ALA A 49 1.25 -10.02 -7.54
C ALA A 49 1.24 -8.73 -6.71
N LYS A 50 0.06 -8.14 -6.53
CA LYS A 50 -0.17 -7.07 -5.57
C LYS A 50 -0.48 -7.70 -4.21
N VAL A 51 0.47 -7.62 -3.27
CA VAL A 51 0.41 -8.41 -2.03
C VAL A 51 -0.33 -7.65 -0.93
N GLU A 52 -1.66 -7.65 -0.99
CA GLU A 52 -2.53 -6.88 -0.09
C GLU A 52 -2.57 -7.39 1.37
N PHE A 53 -1.95 -8.52 1.66
CA PHE A 53 -1.76 -9.01 3.04
C PHE A 53 -0.91 -8.03 3.90
N PHE A 54 -0.09 -7.19 3.29
CA PHE A 54 0.74 -6.20 4.00
C PHE A 54 -0.01 -4.96 4.51
N ASN A 55 -1.32 -4.86 4.25
CA ASN A 55 -2.13 -3.85 4.96
C ASN A 55 -2.19 -4.20 6.46
N PRO A 56 -2.37 -3.23 7.38
CA PRO A 56 -2.30 -3.43 8.83
C PRO A 56 -3.30 -4.45 9.41
N GLY A 57 -4.49 -4.55 8.83
CA GLY A 57 -5.53 -5.54 9.13
C GLY A 57 -5.35 -6.87 8.38
N GLY A 58 -4.25 -7.04 7.64
CA GLY A 58 -3.82 -8.30 7.06
C GLY A 58 -4.52 -8.69 5.77
N SER A 59 -5.34 -7.81 5.18
CA SER A 59 -6.04 -8.12 3.93
C SER A 59 -6.39 -6.90 3.10
N VAL A 60 -6.87 -7.15 1.88
CA VAL A 60 -7.37 -6.11 0.97
C VAL A 60 -8.57 -5.32 1.53
N LYS A 61 -9.25 -5.82 2.57
CA LYS A 61 -10.48 -5.21 3.11
C LYS A 61 -10.23 -3.91 3.88
N ASP A 62 -9.01 -3.63 4.28
CA ASP A 62 -8.65 -2.39 4.98
C ASP A 62 -8.94 -1.15 4.13
N ARG A 63 -8.75 -1.26 2.81
CA ARG A 63 -8.99 -0.16 1.86
C ARG A 63 -10.46 0.27 1.80
N PRO A 64 -11.42 -0.62 1.46
CA PRO A 64 -12.82 -0.23 1.44
C PRO A 64 -13.36 0.08 2.84
N ALA A 65 -12.88 -0.59 3.90
CA ALA A 65 -13.28 -0.27 5.26
C ALA A 65 -12.92 1.18 5.63
N LEU A 66 -11.69 1.61 5.33
CA LEU A 66 -11.26 2.99 5.55
C LEU A 66 -12.09 3.98 4.73
N ALA A 67 -12.32 3.69 3.44
CA ALA A 67 -13.10 4.56 2.57
C ALA A 67 -14.56 4.71 3.05
N MET A 68 -15.19 3.61 3.48
CA MET A 68 -16.56 3.63 4.00
C MET A 68 -16.71 4.48 5.26
N VAL A 69 -15.73 4.40 6.18
CA VAL A 69 -15.76 5.17 7.44
C VAL A 69 -15.42 6.64 7.20
N ALA A 70 -14.54 6.96 6.24
CA ALA A 70 -14.14 8.32 5.94
C ALA A 70 -15.20 9.13 5.15
N ASP A 71 -16.09 8.44 4.42
CA ASP A 71 -17.19 9.06 3.65
C ASP A 71 -18.46 9.28 4.47
N ALA A 72 -18.53 8.72 5.69
CA ALA A 72 -19.65 8.85 6.62
C ALA A 72 -19.69 10.23 7.29
#